data_AF-A0A844F5X6-F1
#
_entry.id   AF-A0A844F5X6-F1
#
_cell.length_a   1.000
_cell.length_b   1.000
_cell.length_c   1.000
_cell.angle_alpha   90.00
_cell.angle_beta   90.00
_cell.angle_gamma   90.00
#
_symmetry.space_group_name_H-M   'P 1'
#
loop_
_entity.id
_entity.type
_entity.pdbx_description
1 polymer ?
#
loop_
_entity_poly.entity_id
_entity_poly.type
_entity_poly.pdbx_seq_one_letter_code
_entity_poly.pdbx_strand_id
1 'polypeptide(L)'
;MAKQFKDFTFTGKKFSSLCTKYISVDFEDNSDIPLTMERNMEIGETNFSRVEPNYFGDTWTDVLPIELNIVKDPSQYDYNQKELVITKGEIREITRWLTSPHYPEWIEFEYDHDNVDEAKNYRGWFNNVETWAVGSEVYGLKLSFKCTTPFGYTDDIVNTQTVTKYSNILVTNDSDELDSYCYPTIEIKPSSNGQIYICNLSDCKILKNGILTLTESTYFQSMLTLIEEFATLNGYTVKYTGKGAFNIVALCNDTAVQFYLIDRYNNEIKCTAFYMDDTKEYRIIEDGFMFMDVYTDLNIYIDCQKLIINDSLGRIITYDKLGITDVDHIYWLRLINGHNSLLLYGNAKFTITHKESRKVGE
;
A
#
# COMPACT_ATOMS: atom_id res chain seq x y z
N MET A 1 -0.51 -14.86 -24.99
CA MET A 1 -1.96 -15.05 -24.82
C MET A 1 -2.59 -13.68 -24.76
N ALA A 2 -3.66 -13.45 -25.51
CA ALA A 2 -4.34 -12.15 -25.53
C ALA A 2 -5.40 -12.10 -24.44
N LYS A 3 -5.39 -11.03 -23.65
CA LYS A 3 -6.40 -10.85 -22.60
C LYS A 3 -7.73 -10.49 -23.24
N GLN A 4 -8.77 -11.28 -22.97
CA GLN A 4 -10.14 -10.94 -23.34
C GLN A 4 -10.74 -10.00 -22.30
N PHE A 5 -11.31 -8.90 -22.78
CA PHE A 5 -11.96 -7.89 -21.95
C PHE A 5 -13.16 -7.31 -22.68
N LYS A 6 -14.09 -6.76 -21.91
CA LYS A 6 -15.23 -6.00 -22.42
C LYS A 6 -14.85 -4.54 -22.68
N ASP A 7 -14.15 -3.92 -21.74
CA ASP A 7 -13.61 -2.56 -21.85
C ASP A 7 -12.35 -2.44 -20.98
N PHE A 8 -11.59 -1.35 -21.17
CA PHE A 8 -10.57 -0.96 -20.19
C PHE A 8 -10.46 0.56 -20.06
N THR A 9 -10.04 1.01 -18.88
CA THR A 9 -9.70 2.40 -18.60
C THR A 9 -8.19 2.55 -18.50
N PHE A 10 -7.62 3.51 -19.22
CA PHE A 10 -6.20 3.87 -19.14
C PHE A 10 -6.06 5.39 -19.17
N THR A 11 -5.23 5.95 -18.27
CA THR A 11 -5.05 7.40 -18.09
C THR A 11 -6.38 8.16 -17.97
N GLY A 12 -7.37 7.58 -17.28
CA GLY A 12 -8.71 8.15 -17.09
C GLY A 12 -9.61 8.20 -18.34
N LYS A 13 -9.18 7.64 -19.47
CA LYS A 13 -10.00 7.50 -20.69
C LYS A 13 -10.44 6.04 -20.83
N LYS A 14 -11.69 5.78 -21.20
CA LYS A 14 -12.20 4.44 -21.51
C LYS A 14 -11.91 4.05 -22.95
N PHE A 15 -11.61 2.78 -23.21
CA PHE A 15 -11.40 2.28 -24.57
C PHE A 15 -12.68 2.39 -25.41
N SER A 16 -13.85 2.11 -24.83
CA SER A 16 -15.15 2.35 -25.46
C SER A 16 -15.45 3.82 -25.82
N SER A 17 -14.70 4.79 -25.27
CA SER A 17 -14.85 6.22 -25.58
C SER A 17 -14.13 6.67 -26.86
N LEU A 18 -13.37 5.78 -27.51
CA LEU A 18 -12.76 6.05 -28.80
C LEU A 18 -13.83 6.34 -29.87
N CYS A 19 -13.46 7.14 -30.88
CA CYS A 19 -14.36 7.51 -31.96
C CYS A 19 -14.85 6.29 -32.77
N THR A 20 -13.96 5.31 -32.95
CA THR A 20 -14.25 4.04 -33.61
C THR A 20 -14.53 2.97 -32.56
N LYS A 21 -15.50 2.09 -32.84
CA LYS A 21 -15.82 0.95 -31.97
C LYS A 21 -14.94 -0.25 -32.31
N TYR A 22 -14.28 -0.75 -31.29
CA TYR A 22 -13.40 -1.91 -31.37
C TYR A 22 -13.87 -2.97 -30.38
N ILE A 23 -13.53 -4.22 -30.66
CA ILE A 23 -13.72 -5.35 -29.76
C ILE A 23 -12.38 -6.03 -29.51
N SER A 24 -12.23 -6.64 -28.33
CA SER A 24 -11.13 -7.54 -28.04
C SER A 24 -11.33 -8.85 -28.81
N VAL A 25 -10.26 -9.38 -29.36
CA VAL A 25 -10.20 -10.71 -30.00
C VAL A 25 -8.94 -11.42 -29.56
N ASP A 26 -8.86 -12.73 -29.78
CA ASP A 26 -7.58 -13.43 -29.75
C ASP A 26 -7.14 -13.73 -31.19
N PHE A 27 -5.87 -13.46 -31.48
CA PHE A 27 -5.28 -13.80 -32.78
C PHE A 27 -4.64 -15.19 -32.75
N GLU A 28 -4.41 -15.78 -31.57
CA GLU A 28 -3.69 -17.03 -31.38
C GLU A 28 -4.49 -17.99 -30.47
N ASP A 29 -4.70 -19.24 -30.91
CA ASP A 29 -5.29 -20.30 -30.07
C ASP A 29 -4.22 -20.89 -29.14
N ASN A 30 -3.79 -20.14 -28.12
CA ASN A 30 -2.92 -20.68 -27.06
C ASN A 30 -3.65 -20.67 -25.72
N SER A 31 -3.79 -21.84 -25.09
CA SER A 31 -4.44 -22.03 -23.80
C SER A 31 -3.49 -21.97 -22.59
N ASP A 32 -2.19 -21.75 -22.81
CA ASP A 32 -1.20 -21.67 -21.74
C ASP A 32 -1.29 -20.34 -20.97
N ILE A 33 -1.51 -20.42 -19.66
CA ILE A 33 -1.63 -19.29 -18.73
C ILE A 33 -0.23 -18.94 -18.17
N PRO A 34 0.49 -17.93 -18.69
CA PRO A 34 1.76 -17.48 -18.13
C PRO A 34 1.60 -16.86 -16.75
N LEU A 35 2.14 -17.53 -15.72
CA LEU A 35 2.16 -17.01 -14.35
C LEU A 35 3.25 -15.95 -14.13
N THR A 36 4.34 -15.96 -14.90
CA THR A 36 5.46 -15.01 -14.78
C THR A 36 6.02 -14.83 -13.35
N MET A 37 6.01 -15.92 -12.57
CA MET A 37 6.45 -15.95 -11.16
C MET A 37 7.92 -16.36 -10.99
N GLU A 38 8.76 -16.17 -12.01
CA GLU A 38 10.17 -16.49 -11.89
C GLU A 38 10.88 -15.48 -10.98
N ARG A 39 11.74 -16.00 -10.09
CA ARG A 39 12.53 -15.21 -9.14
C ARG A 39 14.00 -15.51 -9.33
N ASN A 40 14.81 -14.47 -9.25
CA ASN A 40 16.25 -14.59 -9.07
C ASN A 40 16.53 -14.65 -7.57
N MET A 41 16.98 -15.81 -7.10
CA MET A 41 17.34 -16.04 -5.70
C MET A 41 18.77 -15.53 -5.45
N GLU A 42 18.93 -14.57 -4.55
CA GLU A 42 20.25 -14.07 -4.17
C GLU A 42 20.85 -14.98 -3.09
N ILE A 43 21.81 -15.82 -3.48
CA ILE A 43 22.47 -16.79 -2.59
C ILE A 43 24.00 -16.67 -2.63
N GLY A 44 24.63 -16.97 -1.50
CA GLY A 44 26.09 -17.06 -1.40
C GLY A 44 26.64 -18.37 -1.99
N GLU A 45 27.96 -18.51 -1.97
CA GLU A 45 28.63 -19.73 -2.44
C GLU A 45 28.52 -20.89 -1.44
N THR A 46 28.43 -22.11 -1.96
CA THR A 46 28.58 -23.34 -1.19
C THR A 46 29.99 -23.88 -1.30
N ASN A 47 30.43 -24.63 -0.29
CA ASN A 47 31.69 -25.36 -0.32
C ASN A 47 31.59 -26.64 0.51
N PHE A 48 32.67 -27.44 0.55
CA PHE A 48 32.68 -28.71 1.30
C PHE A 48 32.27 -28.56 2.78
N SER A 49 32.61 -27.44 3.42
CA SER A 49 32.29 -27.16 4.82
C SER A 49 30.95 -26.45 5.01
N ARG A 50 30.34 -25.97 3.92
CA ARG A 50 29.07 -25.24 3.90
C ARG A 50 28.24 -25.70 2.70
N VAL A 51 27.52 -26.80 2.92
CA VAL A 51 26.68 -27.44 1.90
C VAL A 51 25.45 -26.58 1.56
N GLU A 52 24.99 -25.78 2.52
CA GLU A 52 23.86 -24.86 2.36
C GLU A 52 24.33 -23.40 2.30
N PRO A 53 23.97 -22.63 1.25
CA PRO A 53 24.40 -21.26 1.09
C PRO A 53 23.67 -20.33 2.07
N ASN A 54 24.24 -19.14 2.30
CA ASN A 54 23.45 -18.07 2.91
C ASN A 54 22.47 -17.50 1.88
N TYR A 55 21.30 -17.08 2.34
CA TYR A 55 20.27 -16.43 1.53
C TYR A 55 20.27 -14.92 1.81
N PHE A 56 20.17 -14.10 0.77
CA PHE A 56 20.16 -12.63 0.85
C PHE A 56 18.84 -12.01 0.40
N GLY A 57 17.91 -12.82 -0.09
CA GLY A 57 16.60 -12.40 -0.59
C GLY A 57 16.36 -12.89 -2.01
N ASP A 58 15.40 -12.27 -2.69
CA ASP A 58 15.13 -12.52 -4.09
C ASP A 58 14.58 -11.26 -4.80
N THR A 59 14.56 -11.34 -6.12
CA THR A 59 13.91 -10.34 -6.98
C THR A 59 13.10 -11.04 -8.06
N TRP A 60 11.97 -10.46 -8.46
CA TRP A 60 11.25 -10.92 -9.64
C TRP A 60 12.08 -10.70 -10.91
N THR A 61 12.29 -11.76 -11.70
CA THR A 61 13.04 -11.68 -12.97
C THR A 61 12.17 -11.32 -14.15
N ASP A 62 10.88 -11.62 -14.06
CA ASP A 62 9.89 -11.32 -15.07
C ASP A 62 8.78 -10.45 -14.50
N VAL A 63 8.03 -9.81 -15.39
CA VAL A 63 6.85 -9.02 -15.07
C VAL A 63 5.71 -9.47 -15.94
N LEU A 64 4.48 -9.40 -15.44
CA LEU A 64 3.31 -9.90 -16.14
C LEU A 64 3.13 -9.14 -17.48
N PRO A 65 3.30 -9.80 -18.65
CA PRO A 65 3.04 -9.19 -19.94
C PRO A 65 1.55 -9.32 -20.25
N ILE A 66 0.92 -8.21 -20.64
CA ILE A 66 -0.47 -8.22 -21.08
C ILE A 66 -0.50 -7.85 -22.56
N GLU A 67 -0.92 -8.79 -23.40
CA GLU A 67 -1.21 -8.52 -24.81
C GLU A 67 -2.71 -8.29 -24.98
N LEU A 68 -3.08 -7.17 -25.59
CA LEU A 68 -4.46 -6.85 -25.95
C LEU A 68 -4.57 -6.82 -27.48
N ASN A 69 -5.43 -7.65 -28.04
CA ASN A 69 -5.62 -7.75 -29.47
C ASN A 69 -7.00 -7.17 -29.82
N ILE A 70 -7.02 -6.17 -30.70
CA ILE A 70 -8.25 -5.43 -31.03
C ILE A 70 -8.50 -5.37 -32.53
N VAL A 71 -9.77 -5.43 -32.91
CA VAL A 71 -10.27 -5.24 -34.29
C VAL A 71 -11.49 -4.32 -34.26
N LYS A 72 -11.84 -3.73 -35.40
CA LYS A 72 -13.12 -2.99 -35.50
C LYS A 72 -14.29 -3.95 -35.26
N ASP A 73 -15.29 -3.50 -34.52
CA ASP A 73 -16.48 -4.29 -34.20
C ASP A 73 -17.24 -4.65 -35.50
N PRO A 74 -17.26 -5.94 -35.92
CA PRO A 74 -17.97 -6.34 -37.13
C PRO A 74 -19.47 -6.03 -37.04
N SER A 75 -20.07 -6.10 -35.85
CA SER A 75 -21.51 -5.79 -35.69
C SER A 75 -21.87 -4.35 -36.07
N GLN A 76 -20.89 -3.44 -36.06
CA GLN A 76 -21.08 -2.03 -36.38
C GLN A 76 -20.65 -1.67 -37.82
N TYR A 77 -19.77 -2.47 -38.45
CA TYR A 77 -19.05 -2.08 -39.68
C TYR A 77 -18.99 -3.18 -40.78
N ASP A 78 -19.75 -4.28 -40.67
CA ASP A 78 -19.69 -5.45 -41.58
C ASP A 78 -20.48 -5.32 -42.91
N TYR A 79 -20.68 -4.10 -43.42
CA TYR A 79 -21.35 -3.93 -44.73
C TYR A 79 -20.38 -4.08 -45.92
N ASN A 80 -19.08 -3.81 -45.72
CA ASN A 80 -18.00 -4.04 -46.69
C ASN A 80 -16.65 -4.22 -45.98
N GLN A 81 -15.80 -5.18 -46.40
CA GLN A 81 -14.46 -5.42 -45.81
C GLN A 81 -13.60 -4.16 -45.65
N LYS A 82 -13.77 -3.15 -46.52
CA LYS A 82 -13.06 -1.87 -46.45
C LYS A 82 -13.38 -1.05 -45.20
N GLU A 83 -14.56 -1.20 -44.61
CA GLU A 83 -14.96 -0.46 -43.40
C GLU A 83 -14.29 -1.03 -42.14
N LEU A 84 -13.90 -2.31 -42.19
CA LEU A 84 -13.14 -2.99 -41.14
C LEU A 84 -11.65 -2.63 -41.15
N VAL A 85 -11.16 -1.98 -42.21
CA VAL A 85 -9.77 -1.52 -42.29
C VAL A 85 -9.53 -0.38 -41.31
N ILE A 86 -8.51 -0.54 -40.46
CA ILE A 86 -8.06 0.49 -39.54
C ILE A 86 -7.23 1.53 -40.29
N THR A 87 -7.71 2.76 -40.29
CA THR A 87 -7.11 3.90 -40.97
C THR A 87 -5.90 4.44 -40.21
N LYS A 88 -5.04 5.18 -40.90
CA LYS A 88 -3.90 5.88 -40.26
C LYS A 88 -4.33 6.87 -39.17
N GLY A 89 -5.50 7.50 -39.32
CA GLY A 89 -6.04 8.42 -38.32
C GLY A 89 -6.41 7.71 -37.02
N GLU A 90 -7.05 6.54 -37.14
CA GLU A 90 -7.41 5.67 -36.02
C GLU A 90 -6.17 5.13 -35.31
N ILE A 91 -5.17 4.63 -36.05
CA ILE A 91 -3.88 4.20 -35.49
C ILE A 91 -3.22 5.36 -34.72
N ARG A 92 -3.23 6.57 -35.28
CA ARG A 92 -2.67 7.76 -34.62
C ARG A 92 -3.44 8.11 -33.34
N GLU A 93 -4.76 7.95 -33.30
CA GLU A 93 -5.55 8.20 -32.08
C GLU A 93 -5.13 7.25 -30.96
N ILE A 94 -5.10 5.94 -31.25
CA ILE A 94 -4.78 4.89 -30.28
C ILE A 94 -3.33 5.02 -29.81
N THR A 95 -2.37 5.10 -30.72
CA THR A 95 -0.94 5.25 -30.36
C THR A 95 -0.70 6.51 -29.55
N ARG A 96 -1.26 7.66 -29.95
CA ARG A 96 -1.17 8.90 -29.16
C ARG A 96 -1.69 8.70 -27.75
N TRP A 97 -2.79 7.99 -27.55
CA TRP A 97 -3.33 7.79 -26.21
C TRP A 97 -2.46 6.81 -25.39
N LEU A 98 -2.25 5.61 -25.92
CA LEU A 98 -1.63 4.51 -25.16
C LEU A 98 -0.15 4.74 -24.87
N THR A 99 0.59 5.39 -25.79
CA THR A 99 2.05 5.59 -25.65
C THR A 99 2.44 7.00 -25.19
N SER A 100 1.48 7.83 -24.74
CA SER A 100 1.79 9.16 -24.18
C SER A 100 2.41 9.13 -22.79
N PRO A 101 1.99 8.25 -21.85
CA PRO A 101 2.58 8.21 -20.53
C PRO A 101 4.05 7.78 -20.55
N HIS A 102 4.88 8.49 -19.79
CA HIS A 102 6.30 8.16 -19.57
C HIS A 102 6.57 7.54 -18.20
N TYR A 103 5.53 7.35 -17.40
CA TYR A 103 5.56 6.69 -16.10
C TYR A 103 4.49 5.60 -16.07
N PRO A 104 4.66 4.55 -15.25
CA PRO A 104 3.63 3.54 -15.07
C PRO A 104 2.31 4.11 -14.55
N GLU A 105 1.26 3.78 -15.28
CA GLU A 105 -0.12 4.16 -15.04
C GLU A 105 -0.96 2.91 -14.73
N TRP A 106 -2.13 3.13 -14.16
CA TRP A 106 -3.11 2.06 -13.96
C TRP A 106 -3.89 1.80 -15.25
N ILE A 107 -3.98 0.52 -15.61
CA ILE A 107 -4.99 0.00 -16.53
C ILE A 107 -6.00 -0.82 -15.72
N GLU A 108 -7.28 -0.53 -15.92
CA GLU A 108 -8.40 -1.15 -15.22
C GLU A 108 -9.28 -1.86 -16.25
N PHE A 109 -9.48 -3.16 -16.10
CA PHE A 109 -10.28 -3.98 -17.01
C PHE A 109 -11.72 -4.16 -16.51
N GLU A 110 -12.65 -4.10 -17.46
CA GLU A 110 -14.03 -4.52 -17.26
C GLU A 110 -14.23 -5.87 -17.99
N TYR A 111 -14.82 -6.84 -17.30
CA TYR A 111 -15.12 -8.18 -17.84
C TYR A 111 -16.63 -8.41 -17.89
N ASP A 112 -17.07 -9.45 -18.62
CA ASP A 112 -18.50 -9.78 -18.74
C ASP A 112 -19.10 -10.38 -17.47
N HIS A 113 -18.26 -10.91 -16.58
CA HIS A 113 -18.67 -11.43 -15.27
C HIS A 113 -17.93 -10.67 -14.16
N ASP A 114 -18.70 -10.07 -13.25
CA ASP A 114 -18.15 -9.47 -12.04
C ASP A 114 -17.77 -10.56 -11.05
N ASN A 115 -16.55 -11.07 -11.17
CA ASN A 115 -15.91 -11.79 -10.09
C ASN A 115 -15.16 -10.77 -9.22
N VAL A 116 -15.56 -10.65 -7.95
CA VAL A 116 -15.00 -9.65 -7.02
C VAL A 116 -13.54 -10.00 -6.65
N ASP A 117 -13.16 -11.27 -6.81
CA ASP A 117 -11.83 -11.77 -6.44
C ASP A 117 -10.82 -11.72 -7.60
N GLU A 118 -11.26 -11.41 -8.82
CA GLU A 118 -10.38 -11.31 -9.99
C GLU A 118 -9.62 -9.99 -10.01
N ALA A 119 -8.34 -10.05 -10.39
CA ALA A 119 -7.54 -8.85 -10.56
C ALA A 119 -8.01 -8.05 -11.78
N LYS A 120 -8.57 -6.87 -11.51
CA LYS A 120 -9.04 -5.94 -12.55
C LYS A 120 -8.02 -4.85 -12.84
N ASN A 121 -7.11 -4.58 -11.92
CA ASN A 121 -6.19 -3.45 -11.99
C ASN A 121 -4.76 -3.93 -12.20
N TYR A 122 -4.05 -3.30 -13.14
CA TYR A 122 -2.65 -3.58 -13.42
C TYR A 122 -1.89 -2.27 -13.54
N ARG A 123 -0.64 -2.26 -13.12
CA ARG A 123 0.20 -1.06 -13.15
C ARG A 123 1.36 -1.25 -14.10
N GLY A 124 1.52 -0.34 -15.05
CA GLY A 124 2.47 -0.52 -16.14
C GLY A 124 2.35 0.54 -17.23
N TRP A 125 2.89 0.24 -18.40
CA TRP A 125 2.78 1.12 -19.57
C TRP A 125 2.70 0.29 -20.85
N PHE A 126 2.06 0.86 -21.87
CA PHE A 126 2.15 0.31 -23.21
C PHE A 126 3.57 0.50 -23.74
N ASN A 127 4.27 -0.60 -24.00
CA ASN A 127 5.63 -0.57 -24.53
C ASN A 127 5.66 -0.77 -26.05
N ASN A 128 4.59 -1.30 -26.65
CA ASN A 128 4.50 -1.50 -28.09
C ASN A 128 3.04 -1.47 -28.59
N VAL A 129 2.87 -1.05 -29.85
CA VAL A 129 1.61 -1.14 -30.61
C VAL A 129 1.94 -1.58 -32.03
N GLU A 130 1.50 -2.78 -32.40
CA GLU A 130 1.80 -3.39 -33.68
C GLU A 130 0.55 -3.53 -34.55
N THR A 131 0.72 -3.45 -35.86
CA THR A 131 -0.39 -3.64 -36.80
C THR A 131 -0.51 -5.11 -37.20
N TRP A 132 -1.74 -5.63 -37.16
CA TRP A 132 -2.09 -6.91 -37.77
C TRP A 132 -2.71 -6.65 -39.16
N ALA A 133 -2.00 -7.08 -40.21
CA ALA A 133 -2.34 -6.77 -41.59
C ALA A 133 -2.58 -8.03 -42.43
N VAL A 134 -3.58 -7.97 -43.30
CA VAL A 134 -3.91 -9.02 -44.29
C VAL A 134 -4.03 -8.35 -45.65
N GLY A 135 -3.30 -8.84 -46.66
CA GLY A 135 -3.41 -8.31 -48.02
C GLY A 135 -3.00 -6.83 -48.19
N SER A 136 -2.03 -6.34 -47.41
CA SER A 136 -1.56 -4.94 -47.36
C SER A 136 -2.49 -3.93 -46.67
N GLU A 137 -3.61 -4.39 -46.11
CA GLU A 137 -4.51 -3.57 -45.29
C GLU A 137 -4.44 -4.00 -43.83
N VAL A 138 -4.63 -3.03 -42.91
CA VAL A 138 -4.56 -3.27 -41.46
C VAL A 138 -5.97 -3.54 -40.94
N TYR A 139 -6.18 -4.70 -40.31
CA TYR A 139 -7.49 -5.13 -39.80
C TYR A 139 -7.51 -5.21 -38.26
N GLY A 140 -6.34 -5.24 -37.62
CA GLY A 140 -6.24 -5.32 -36.17
C GLY A 140 -4.99 -4.62 -35.64
N LEU A 141 -4.95 -4.45 -34.33
CA LEU A 141 -3.78 -3.97 -33.60
C LEU A 141 -3.47 -4.92 -32.45
N LYS A 142 -2.18 -5.22 -32.26
CA LYS A 142 -1.65 -5.87 -31.05
C LYS A 142 -1.09 -4.80 -30.13
N LEU A 143 -1.59 -4.72 -28.91
CA LEU A 143 -1.17 -3.73 -27.91
C LEU A 143 -0.42 -4.47 -26.79
N SER A 144 0.86 -4.14 -26.59
CA SER A 144 1.66 -4.75 -25.54
C SER A 144 1.72 -3.81 -24.34
N PHE A 145 1.22 -4.28 -23.20
CA PHE A 145 1.28 -3.60 -21.91
C PHE A 145 2.24 -4.36 -20.99
N LYS A 146 3.26 -3.66 -20.50
CA LYS A 146 4.26 -4.22 -19.61
C LYS A 146 3.98 -3.77 -18.18
N CYS A 147 3.66 -4.71 -17.30
CA CYS A 147 3.45 -4.43 -15.88
C CYS A 147 4.76 -4.08 -15.18
N THR A 148 4.67 -3.36 -14.05
CA THR A 148 5.81 -3.07 -13.17
C THR A 148 6.09 -4.20 -12.18
N THR A 149 5.13 -5.11 -12.01
CA THR A 149 5.16 -6.24 -11.08
C THR A 149 4.53 -7.46 -11.75
N PRO A 150 4.74 -8.68 -11.25
CA PRO A 150 4.06 -9.88 -11.74
C PRO A 150 2.63 -10.05 -11.19
N PHE A 151 2.04 -8.98 -10.64
CA PHE A 151 0.76 -9.04 -9.95
C PHE A 151 -0.32 -8.25 -10.67
N GLY A 152 -1.52 -8.81 -10.63
CA GLY A 152 -2.74 -8.02 -10.76
C GLY A 152 -3.19 -7.52 -9.39
N TYR A 153 -4.08 -6.55 -9.36
CA TYR A 153 -4.56 -5.90 -8.13
C TYR A 153 -6.08 -5.86 -8.08
N THR A 154 -6.63 -5.97 -6.88
CA THR A 154 -8.05 -5.75 -6.60
C THR A 154 -8.44 -4.28 -6.81
N ASP A 155 -9.74 -4.02 -6.74
CA ASP A 155 -10.24 -2.67 -6.49
C ASP A 155 -9.82 -2.16 -5.11
N ASP A 156 -10.03 -0.87 -4.87
CA ASP A 156 -9.72 -0.24 -3.59
C ASP A 156 -10.60 -0.82 -2.48
N ILE A 157 -9.96 -1.40 -1.47
CA ILE A 157 -10.60 -1.83 -0.22
C ILE A 157 -10.51 -0.67 0.76
N VAL A 158 -11.68 -0.16 1.17
CA VAL A 158 -11.81 1.09 1.93
C VAL A 158 -12.44 0.85 3.30
N ASN A 159 -11.69 1.15 4.36
CA ASN A 159 -12.15 1.09 5.75
C ASN A 159 -12.25 2.51 6.31
N THR A 160 -13.45 2.94 6.70
CA THR A 160 -13.69 4.29 7.23
C THR A 160 -14.16 4.23 8.68
N GLN A 161 -13.53 5.01 9.55
CA GLN A 161 -13.91 5.12 10.96
C GLN A 161 -13.85 6.57 11.44
N THR A 162 -14.93 7.04 12.06
CA THR A 162 -14.94 8.29 12.82
C THR A 162 -14.63 8.00 14.28
N VAL A 163 -13.63 8.68 14.83
CA VAL A 163 -13.13 8.47 16.20
C VAL A 163 -13.32 9.76 16.99
N THR A 164 -13.87 9.65 18.19
CA THR A 164 -13.99 10.75 19.17
C THR A 164 -13.00 10.64 20.31
N LYS A 165 -12.50 9.43 20.59
CA LYS A 165 -11.45 9.22 21.57
C LYS A 165 -10.63 7.98 21.28
N TYR A 166 -11.22 6.79 21.42
CA TYR A 166 -10.60 5.52 21.03
C TYR A 166 -11.54 4.76 20.12
N SER A 167 -10.98 4.03 19.17
CA SER A 167 -11.72 3.05 18.37
C SER A 167 -10.77 1.95 17.93
N ASN A 168 -11.22 0.70 17.99
CA ASN A 168 -10.53 -0.41 17.38
C ASN A 168 -11.24 -0.76 16.07
N ILE A 169 -10.48 -0.89 15.00
CA ILE A 169 -10.98 -1.38 13.71
C ILE A 169 -10.21 -2.60 13.27
N LEU A 170 -10.89 -3.49 12.56
CA LEU A 170 -10.29 -4.62 11.89
C LEU A 170 -10.18 -4.31 10.39
N VAL A 171 -8.98 -4.50 9.85
CA VAL A 171 -8.68 -4.38 8.42
C VAL A 171 -8.14 -5.74 7.95
N THR A 172 -8.79 -6.34 6.97
CA THR A 172 -8.33 -7.58 6.33
C THR A 172 -7.32 -7.25 5.24
N ASN A 173 -6.34 -8.13 5.06
CA ASN A 173 -5.46 -8.15 3.90
C ASN A 173 -5.33 -9.61 3.46
N ASP A 174 -6.08 -9.98 2.42
CA ASP A 174 -6.13 -11.31 1.86
C ASP A 174 -5.25 -11.44 0.60
N SER A 175 -4.26 -10.55 0.45
CA SER A 175 -3.25 -10.59 -0.63
C SER A 175 -2.54 -11.94 -0.75
N ASP A 176 -2.20 -12.33 -1.98
CA ASP A 176 -1.50 -13.58 -2.30
C ASP A 176 0.01 -13.53 -1.94
N GLU A 177 0.48 -12.36 -1.49
CA GLU A 177 1.81 -12.14 -0.94
C GLU A 177 1.81 -12.33 0.58
N LEU A 178 1.81 -13.59 1.03
CA LEU A 178 1.66 -13.95 2.46
C LEU A 178 2.80 -13.43 3.35
N ASP A 179 4.02 -13.36 2.81
CA ASP A 179 5.23 -12.93 3.53
C ASP A 179 5.57 -11.45 3.30
N SER A 180 4.74 -10.72 2.55
CA SER A 180 4.91 -9.28 2.30
C SER A 180 3.85 -8.46 3.03
N TYR A 181 4.18 -7.19 3.25
CA TYR A 181 3.23 -6.23 3.77
C TYR A 181 2.43 -5.55 2.65
N CYS A 182 1.15 -5.31 2.89
CA CYS A 182 0.37 -4.35 2.10
C CYS A 182 0.48 -2.95 2.72
N TYR A 183 0.82 -1.95 1.92
CA TYR A 183 1.01 -0.57 2.37
C TYR A 183 -0.21 0.29 1.98
N PRO A 184 -1.08 0.66 2.93
CA PRO A 184 -2.26 1.46 2.65
C PRO A 184 -1.92 2.94 2.41
N THR A 185 -2.90 3.62 1.83
CA THR A 185 -3.03 5.07 1.94
C THR A 185 -3.99 5.42 3.07
N ILE A 186 -3.77 6.55 3.75
CA ILE A 186 -4.60 7.00 4.87
C ILE A 186 -5.01 8.44 4.62
N GLU A 187 -6.32 8.70 4.61
CA GLU A 187 -6.87 10.05 4.69
C GLU A 187 -7.35 10.32 6.13
N ILE A 188 -6.91 11.44 6.69
CA ILE A 188 -7.27 11.88 8.04
C ILE A 188 -7.95 13.24 7.94
N LYS A 189 -9.16 13.32 8.48
CA LYS A 189 -9.99 14.54 8.56
C LYS A 189 -10.24 14.89 10.04
N PRO A 190 -9.45 15.80 10.62
CA PRO A 190 -9.58 16.17 12.02
C PRO A 190 -10.88 16.93 12.30
N SER A 191 -11.56 16.58 13.39
CA SER A 191 -12.75 17.27 13.90
C SER A 191 -12.41 18.32 14.97
N SER A 192 -11.23 18.21 15.60
CA SER A 192 -10.65 19.22 16.48
C SER A 192 -9.12 19.24 16.33
N ASN A 193 -8.50 20.35 16.73
CA ASN A 193 -7.04 20.42 16.84
C ASN A 193 -6.59 19.55 18.01
N GLY A 194 -5.44 18.90 17.88
CA GLY A 194 -4.88 18.09 18.95
C GLY A 194 -3.93 17.02 18.43
N GLN A 195 -3.77 15.94 19.20
CA GLN A 195 -2.94 14.80 18.84
C GLN A 195 -3.78 13.57 18.54
N ILE A 196 -3.34 12.82 17.54
CA ILE A 196 -3.89 11.52 17.19
C ILE A 196 -2.77 10.47 17.22
N TYR A 197 -3.16 9.20 17.32
CA TYR A 197 -2.27 8.11 16.97
C TYR A 197 -3.00 6.99 16.24
N ILE A 198 -2.22 6.22 15.48
CA ILE A 198 -2.60 4.94 14.88
C ILE A 198 -1.62 3.91 15.44
N CYS A 199 -2.14 2.89 16.10
CA CYS A 199 -1.35 1.77 16.59
C CYS A 199 -1.80 0.48 15.90
N ASN A 200 -0.92 -0.14 15.12
CA ASN A 200 -1.19 -1.45 14.54
C ASN A 200 -0.83 -2.53 15.58
N LEU A 201 -1.83 -3.03 16.29
CA LEU A 201 -1.65 -4.06 17.31
C LEU A 201 -1.25 -5.41 16.71
N SER A 202 -1.49 -5.64 15.42
CA SER A 202 -1.08 -6.85 14.70
C SER A 202 0.37 -6.79 14.19
N ASP A 203 0.94 -5.59 14.07
CA ASP A 203 2.31 -5.36 13.58
C ASP A 203 3.11 -4.54 14.60
N CYS A 204 3.07 -4.99 15.85
CA CYS A 204 3.93 -4.48 16.91
C CYS A 204 4.41 -5.65 17.77
N LYS A 205 5.54 -5.46 18.44
CA LYS A 205 6.02 -6.41 19.43
C LYS A 205 5.63 -5.90 20.81
N ILE A 206 4.66 -6.57 21.43
CA ILE A 206 4.20 -6.26 22.78
C ILE A 206 5.26 -6.75 23.78
N LEU A 207 5.93 -5.81 24.45
CA LEU A 207 6.93 -6.08 25.47
C LEU A 207 6.29 -6.33 26.84
N LYS A 208 5.23 -5.57 27.15
CA LYS A 208 4.45 -5.72 28.39
C LYS A 208 3.06 -5.13 28.21
N ASN A 209 2.05 -5.70 28.85
CA ASN A 209 0.70 -5.15 28.90
C ASN A 209 0.04 -5.46 30.25
N GLY A 210 -1.07 -4.79 30.54
CA GLY A 210 -1.86 -5.05 31.73
C GLY A 210 -2.80 -3.89 32.06
N ILE A 211 -3.28 -3.86 33.30
CA ILE A 211 -4.07 -2.74 33.84
C ILE A 211 -3.13 -1.84 34.66
N LEU A 212 -3.15 -0.55 34.34
CA LEU A 212 -2.32 0.44 35.00
C LEU A 212 -2.93 0.81 36.35
N THR A 213 -2.18 0.58 37.43
CA THR A 213 -2.56 0.98 38.78
C THR A 213 -1.98 2.35 39.08
N LEU A 214 -2.76 3.21 39.75
CA LEU A 214 -2.28 4.51 40.22
C LEU A 214 -1.36 4.30 41.44
N THR A 215 -0.05 4.40 41.23
CA THR A 215 0.99 4.32 42.28
C THR A 215 1.61 5.67 42.59
N GLU A 216 1.42 6.65 41.69
CA GLU A 216 1.98 8.00 41.75
C GLU A 216 0.88 9.06 41.77
N SER A 217 1.26 10.35 41.69
CA SER A 217 0.31 11.47 41.66
C SER A 217 -0.62 11.47 40.43
N THR A 218 -0.18 10.91 39.31
CA THR A 218 -0.95 10.77 38.07
C THR A 218 -0.76 9.38 37.45
N TYR A 219 -1.70 8.96 36.61
CA TYR A 219 -1.55 7.73 35.82
C TYR A 219 -0.35 7.80 34.87
N PHE A 220 -0.09 8.96 34.27
CA PHE A 220 1.10 9.16 33.45
C PHE A 220 2.39 8.91 34.24
N GLN A 221 2.51 9.48 35.44
CA GLN A 221 3.68 9.26 36.29
C GLN A 221 3.79 7.79 36.73
N SER A 222 2.66 7.13 37.01
CA SER A 222 2.62 5.70 37.32
C SER A 222 3.11 4.84 36.14
N MET A 223 2.78 5.23 34.91
CA MET A 223 3.29 4.59 33.70
C MET A 223 4.81 4.81 33.53
N LEU A 224 5.33 6.00 33.82
CA LEU A 224 6.77 6.26 33.79
C LEU A 224 7.51 5.36 34.78
N THR A 225 7.02 5.26 36.03
CA THR A 225 7.58 4.33 37.03
C THR A 225 7.54 2.88 36.52
N LEU A 226 6.43 2.45 35.90
CA LEU A 226 6.28 1.11 35.34
C LEU A 226 7.28 0.82 34.20
N ILE A 227 7.59 1.82 33.36
CA ILE A 227 8.59 1.72 32.29
C ILE A 227 9.99 1.51 32.90
N GLU A 228 10.36 2.31 33.90
CA GLU A 228 11.67 2.22 34.58
C GLU A 228 11.85 0.87 35.30
N GLU A 229 10.80 0.38 35.96
CA GLU A 229 10.78 -0.95 36.58
C GLU A 229 10.95 -2.06 35.53
N PHE A 230 10.24 -1.95 34.40
CA PHE A 230 10.36 -2.90 33.30
C PHE A 230 11.78 -2.91 32.72
N ALA A 231 12.36 -1.74 32.47
CA ALA A 231 13.70 -1.61 31.93
C ALA A 231 14.74 -2.23 32.89
N THR A 232 14.68 -1.87 34.16
CA THR A 232 15.60 -2.38 35.20
C THR A 232 15.53 -3.91 35.31
N LEU A 233 14.31 -4.47 35.34
CA LEU A 233 14.11 -5.91 35.46
C LEU A 233 14.66 -6.70 34.25
N ASN A 234 14.73 -6.06 33.08
CA ASN A 234 15.24 -6.68 31.86
C ASN A 234 16.67 -6.24 31.49
N GLY A 235 17.36 -5.52 32.38
CA GLY A 235 18.75 -5.11 32.18
C GLY A 235 18.95 -3.96 31.17
N TYR A 236 17.95 -3.10 31.01
CA TYR A 236 17.99 -1.90 30.17
C TYR A 236 18.03 -0.63 31.02
N THR A 237 18.50 0.46 30.40
CA THR A 237 18.30 1.84 30.89
C THR A 237 17.34 2.59 29.97
N VAL A 238 16.53 3.49 30.53
CA VAL A 238 15.55 4.28 29.76
C VAL A 238 16.14 5.62 29.33
N LYS A 239 15.94 5.99 28.06
CA LYS A 239 16.20 7.34 27.54
C LYS A 239 14.95 7.87 26.83
N TYR A 240 14.27 8.85 27.41
CA TYR A 240 13.09 9.46 26.80
C TYR A 240 13.44 10.35 25.58
N THR A 241 12.50 10.48 24.64
CA THR A 241 12.68 11.15 23.32
C THR A 241 12.45 12.67 23.31
N GLY A 242 12.05 13.24 24.44
CA GLY A 242 11.61 14.62 24.59
C GLY A 242 12.73 15.65 24.76
N LYS A 243 12.35 16.83 25.25
CA LYS A 243 13.24 17.99 25.49
C LYS A 243 13.21 18.41 26.95
N GLY A 244 14.25 19.10 27.42
CA GLY A 244 14.34 19.64 28.79
C GLY A 244 15.13 18.75 29.74
N ALA A 245 15.08 19.03 31.05
CA ALA A 245 15.95 18.38 32.04
C ALA A 245 15.77 16.86 32.14
N PHE A 246 14.58 16.36 31.82
CA PHE A 246 14.23 14.93 31.89
C PHE A 246 13.97 14.30 30.51
N ASN A 247 13.98 15.10 29.44
CA ASN A 247 13.65 14.65 28.08
C ASN A 247 12.32 13.87 27.98
N ILE A 248 11.33 14.15 28.81
CA ILE A 248 10.00 13.50 28.72
C ILE A 248 9.07 14.43 27.95
N VAL A 249 8.44 13.92 26.90
CA VAL A 249 7.33 14.57 26.20
C VAL A 249 6.12 13.65 26.29
N ALA A 250 5.11 14.12 27.00
CA ALA A 250 3.83 13.45 27.09
C ALA A 250 3.07 13.63 25.78
N LEU A 251 2.43 12.57 25.33
CA LEU A 251 1.66 12.52 24.09
C LEU A 251 0.19 12.21 24.41
N CYS A 252 -0.71 12.69 23.55
CA CYS A 252 -2.09 12.28 23.50
C CYS A 252 -2.85 12.52 24.82
N ASN A 253 -2.71 13.70 25.42
CA ASN A 253 -3.27 14.06 26.74
C ASN A 253 -2.68 13.23 27.89
N ASP A 254 -1.35 13.13 27.96
CA ASP A 254 -0.64 12.40 29.02
C ASP A 254 -1.02 10.91 29.10
N THR A 255 -1.32 10.31 27.96
CA THR A 255 -1.67 8.88 27.84
C THR A 255 -0.62 8.06 27.13
N ALA A 256 0.36 8.70 26.46
CA ALA A 256 1.42 8.01 25.74
C ALA A 256 2.78 8.71 25.89
N VAL A 257 3.86 7.96 25.70
CA VAL A 257 5.25 8.46 25.71
C VAL A 257 6.14 7.56 24.85
N GLN A 258 7.09 8.18 24.13
CA GLN A 258 8.14 7.47 23.40
C GLN A 258 9.48 7.54 24.12
N PHE A 259 10.22 6.43 24.10
CA PHE A 259 11.50 6.28 24.78
C PHE A 259 12.36 5.22 24.10
N TYR A 260 13.64 5.19 24.45
CA TYR A 260 14.58 4.17 24.05
C TYR A 260 14.90 3.27 25.25
N LEU A 261 14.88 1.96 25.03
CA LEU A 261 15.54 0.99 25.90
C LEU A 261 16.97 0.83 25.41
N ILE A 262 17.93 1.02 26.30
CA ILE A 262 19.36 0.91 25.96
C ILE A 262 19.94 -0.28 26.69
N ASP A 263 20.51 -1.23 25.94
CA ASP A 263 21.12 -2.43 26.50
C ASP A 263 22.55 -2.15 27.03
N ARG A 264 23.15 -3.17 27.65
CA ARG A 264 24.53 -3.07 28.19
C ARG A 264 25.62 -2.80 27.14
N TYR A 265 25.30 -2.95 25.87
CA TYR A 265 26.19 -2.71 24.73
C TYR A 265 25.89 -1.39 24.01
N ASN A 266 25.00 -0.57 24.57
CA ASN A 266 24.58 0.71 24.02
C ASN A 266 23.78 0.59 22.71
N ASN A 267 23.11 -0.55 22.48
CA ASN A 267 22.12 -0.68 21.42
C ASN A 267 20.80 -0.06 21.89
N GLU A 268 20.19 0.78 21.05
CA GLU A 268 18.94 1.47 21.36
C GLU A 268 17.76 0.80 20.67
N ILE A 269 16.68 0.54 21.41
CA ILE A 269 15.41 0.02 20.89
C ILE A 269 14.35 1.08 21.14
N LYS A 270 13.75 1.64 20.09
CA LYS A 270 12.67 2.62 20.21
C LYS A 270 11.37 1.91 20.64
N CYS A 271 10.79 2.40 21.72
CA CYS A 271 9.56 1.89 22.29
C CYS A 271 8.53 3.00 22.47
N THR A 272 7.27 2.60 22.51
CA THR A 272 6.16 3.44 22.93
C THR A 272 5.45 2.77 24.08
N ALA A 273 5.12 3.54 25.11
CA ALA A 273 4.18 3.13 26.14
C ALA A 273 2.93 4.01 26.03
N PHE A 274 1.77 3.39 26.10
CA PHE A 274 0.50 4.11 26.16
C PHE A 274 -0.52 3.36 27.00
N TYR A 275 -1.52 4.07 27.50
CA TYR A 275 -2.68 3.49 28.16
C TYR A 275 -3.98 4.15 27.72
N MET A 276 -5.06 3.37 27.67
CA MET A 276 -6.40 3.93 27.44
C MET A 276 -6.95 4.47 28.76
N ASP A 277 -7.38 5.72 28.80
CA ASP A 277 -7.71 6.39 30.06
C ASP A 277 -9.08 5.98 30.64
N ASP A 278 -9.92 5.28 29.89
CA ASP A 278 -11.20 4.73 30.35
C ASP A 278 -11.05 3.36 31.02
N THR A 279 -10.30 2.46 30.39
CA THR A 279 -10.07 1.07 30.83
C THR A 279 -8.81 0.91 31.67
N LYS A 280 -7.87 1.86 31.55
CA LYS A 280 -6.51 1.80 32.11
C LYS A 280 -5.68 0.64 31.57
N GLU A 281 -6.09 0.01 30.48
CA GLU A 281 -5.25 -0.95 29.77
C GLU A 281 -4.02 -0.24 29.21
N TYR A 282 -2.83 -0.69 29.61
CA TYR A 282 -1.56 -0.19 29.10
C TYR A 282 -0.86 -1.22 28.23
N ARG A 283 -0.02 -0.73 27.32
CA ARG A 283 0.91 -1.51 26.52
C ARG A 283 2.25 -0.79 26.44
N ILE A 284 3.34 -1.55 26.59
CA ILE A 284 4.69 -1.19 26.17
C ILE A 284 4.97 -1.99 24.91
N ILE A 285 5.24 -1.28 23.82
CA ILE A 285 5.43 -1.88 22.50
C ILE A 285 6.71 -1.39 21.84
N GLU A 286 7.25 -2.24 20.99
CA GLU A 286 8.26 -1.92 19.98
C GLU A 286 7.57 -1.91 18.61
N ASP A 287 7.83 -0.87 17.81
CA ASP A 287 7.23 -0.61 16.50
C ASP A 287 5.69 -0.44 16.52
N GLY A 288 5.06 -0.24 15.37
CA GLY A 288 3.61 -0.30 15.20
C GLY A 288 2.84 0.91 15.73
N PHE A 289 3.51 2.03 16.01
CA PHE A 289 2.89 3.24 16.59
C PHE A 289 3.29 4.50 15.83
N MET A 290 2.29 5.19 15.29
CA MET A 290 2.44 6.49 14.64
C MET A 290 1.58 7.53 15.37
N PHE A 291 2.14 8.68 15.71
CA PHE A 291 1.39 9.82 16.23
C PHE A 291 1.68 11.08 15.42
N MET A 292 0.78 12.05 15.51
CA MET A 292 0.98 13.38 14.94
C MET A 292 0.04 14.42 15.57
N ASP A 293 0.46 15.66 15.49
CA ASP A 293 -0.40 16.84 15.69
C ASP A 293 -1.28 17.04 14.45
N VAL A 294 -2.54 17.39 14.68
CA VAL A 294 -3.55 17.62 13.63
C VAL A 294 -4.32 18.91 13.84
N TYR A 295 -4.83 19.46 12.73
CA TYR A 295 -5.56 20.73 12.69
C TYR A 295 -6.83 20.61 11.85
N THR A 296 -7.93 21.24 12.28
CA THR A 296 -9.23 21.15 11.61
C THR A 296 -9.26 21.74 10.20
N ASP A 297 -8.32 22.63 9.88
CA ASP A 297 -8.16 23.26 8.57
C ASP A 297 -7.19 22.48 7.66
N LEU A 298 -6.67 21.34 8.11
CA LEU A 298 -5.68 20.54 7.40
C LEU A 298 -6.11 19.07 7.30
N ASN A 299 -6.65 18.69 6.14
CA ASN A 299 -6.79 17.28 5.78
C ASN A 299 -5.42 16.70 5.43
N ILE A 300 -5.14 15.51 5.93
CA ILE A 300 -3.85 14.84 5.79
C ILE A 300 -4.04 13.58 4.94
N TYR A 301 -3.14 13.36 3.98
CA TYR A 301 -3.07 12.17 3.13
C TYR A 301 -1.70 11.54 3.30
N ILE A 302 -1.66 10.29 3.72
CA ILE A 302 -0.45 9.52 3.98
C ILE A 302 -0.37 8.41 2.95
N ASP A 303 0.70 8.38 2.16
CA ASP A 303 1.04 7.25 1.29
C ASP A 303 2.12 6.42 1.99
N CYS A 304 1.71 5.32 2.64
CA CYS A 304 2.62 4.49 3.43
C CYS A 304 3.60 3.70 2.57
N GLN A 305 3.30 3.51 1.28
CA GLN A 305 4.23 2.84 0.36
C GLN A 305 5.34 3.80 -0.07
N LYS A 306 5.00 5.07 -0.33
CA LYS A 306 5.98 6.09 -0.75
C LYS A 306 6.62 6.85 0.40
N LEU A 307 6.14 6.66 1.63
CA LEU A 307 6.62 7.37 2.82
C LEU A 307 6.42 8.90 2.71
N ILE A 308 5.26 9.32 2.17
CA ILE A 308 4.95 10.74 1.93
C ILE A 308 3.68 11.14 2.67
N ILE A 309 3.68 12.36 3.22
CA ILE A 309 2.50 12.99 3.82
C ILE A 309 2.18 14.28 3.04
N ASN A 310 0.96 14.36 2.52
CA ASN A 310 0.47 15.48 1.71
C ASN A 310 -0.81 16.09 2.30
N ASP A 311 -1.12 17.31 1.89
CA ASP A 311 -2.43 17.91 2.09
C ASP A 311 -3.41 17.59 0.93
N SER A 312 -4.62 18.13 1.03
CA SER A 312 -5.67 17.97 0.00
C SER A 312 -5.34 18.54 -1.38
N LEU A 313 -4.28 19.33 -1.50
CA LEU A 313 -3.80 19.88 -2.77
C LEU A 313 -2.58 19.12 -3.31
N GLY A 314 -2.17 18.04 -2.64
CA GLY A 314 -1.00 17.24 -3.02
C GLY A 314 0.34 17.90 -2.65
N ARG A 315 0.34 18.88 -1.74
CA ARG A 315 1.57 19.53 -1.26
C ARG A 315 2.11 18.75 -0.07
N ILE A 316 3.42 18.52 -0.05
CA ILE A 316 4.09 17.84 1.06
C ILE A 316 3.91 18.66 2.35
N ILE A 317 3.48 17.99 3.41
CA ILE A 317 3.40 18.56 4.76
C ILE A 317 4.73 18.27 5.47
N THR A 318 5.32 19.29 6.07
CA THR A 318 6.57 19.14 6.82
C THR A 318 6.34 18.47 8.17
N TYR A 319 7.27 17.63 8.60
CA TYR A 319 7.15 16.84 9.83
C TYR A 319 7.05 17.69 11.11
N ASP A 320 7.70 18.84 11.14
CA ASP A 320 7.62 19.80 12.25
C ASP A 320 6.19 20.33 12.45
N LYS A 321 5.45 20.54 11.35
CA LYS A 321 4.04 20.95 11.41
C LYS A 321 3.16 19.86 12.03
N LEU A 322 3.56 18.60 11.91
CA LEU A 322 2.84 17.44 12.44
C LEU A 322 3.35 17.03 13.84
N GLY A 323 4.21 17.83 14.48
CA GLY A 323 4.79 17.49 15.78
C GLY A 323 5.76 16.31 15.75
N ILE A 324 6.13 15.82 14.55
CA ILE A 324 7.03 14.70 14.36
C ILE A 324 8.46 15.22 14.42
N THR A 325 9.17 14.82 15.47
CA THR A 325 10.55 15.28 15.74
C THR A 325 11.61 14.21 15.50
N ASP A 326 11.25 12.94 15.62
CA ASP A 326 12.12 11.79 15.38
C ASP A 326 11.74 11.15 14.03
N VAL A 327 12.30 11.73 12.97
CA VAL A 327 11.99 11.38 11.58
C VAL A 327 12.58 10.04 11.16
N ASP A 328 13.63 9.58 11.83
CA ASP A 328 14.34 8.34 11.51
C ASP A 328 13.54 7.09 11.91
N HIS A 329 12.54 7.24 12.78
CA HIS A 329 11.75 6.13 13.32
C HIS A 329 10.24 6.41 13.28
N ILE A 330 9.76 6.91 12.15
CA ILE A 330 8.32 7.01 11.87
C ILE A 330 7.83 5.62 11.49
N TYR A 331 6.84 5.11 12.22
CA TYR A 331 6.10 3.93 11.78
C TYR A 331 5.17 4.32 10.63
N TRP A 332 5.36 3.69 9.47
CA TRP A 332 4.45 3.78 8.35
C TRP A 332 3.55 2.56 8.39
N LEU A 333 2.23 2.80 8.46
CA LEU A 333 1.26 1.72 8.60
C LEU A 333 1.49 0.68 7.51
N ARG A 334 1.61 -0.57 7.94
CA ARG A 334 1.74 -1.73 7.06
C ARG A 334 0.77 -2.81 7.55
N LEU A 335 0.13 -3.51 6.62
CA LEU A 335 -0.86 -4.54 6.90
C LEU A 335 -0.22 -5.90 6.66
N ILE A 336 -0.17 -6.75 7.70
CA ILE A 336 0.20 -8.16 7.55
C ILE A 336 -0.91 -8.92 6.83
N ASN A 337 -0.60 -10.08 6.26
CA ASN A 337 -1.64 -10.98 5.75
C ASN A 337 -2.61 -11.40 6.87
N GLY A 338 -3.91 -11.48 6.55
CA GLY A 338 -4.98 -11.78 7.49
C GLY A 338 -5.55 -10.54 8.19
N HIS A 339 -5.84 -10.65 9.49
CA HIS A 339 -6.53 -9.62 10.25
C HIS A 339 -5.58 -8.64 10.96
N ASN A 340 -5.71 -7.36 10.64
CA ASN A 340 -4.98 -6.25 11.26
C ASN A 340 -5.89 -5.51 12.24
N SER A 341 -5.55 -5.52 13.53
CA SER A 341 -6.27 -4.76 14.56
C SER A 341 -5.60 -3.40 14.76
N LEU A 342 -6.28 -2.34 14.36
CA LEU A 342 -5.78 -0.97 14.46
C LEU A 342 -6.50 -0.26 15.60
N LEU A 343 -5.73 0.19 16.60
CA LEU A 343 -6.20 1.08 17.64
C LEU A 343 -5.97 2.53 17.21
N LEU A 344 -7.06 3.26 17.03
CA LEU A 344 -7.08 4.66 16.65
C LEU A 344 -7.39 5.52 17.87
N TYR A 345 -6.70 6.65 17.99
CA TYR A 345 -6.94 7.66 19.01
C TYR A 345 -7.13 9.06 18.44
N GLY A 346 -8.01 9.82 19.10
CA GLY A 346 -8.20 11.25 18.92
C GLY A 346 -9.56 11.60 18.32
N ASN A 347 -9.64 12.78 17.70
CA ASN A 347 -10.89 13.36 17.19
C ASN A 347 -10.81 13.54 15.68
N ALA A 348 -10.83 12.44 14.93
CA ALA A 348 -10.68 12.48 13.49
C ALA A 348 -11.48 11.36 12.80
N LYS A 349 -11.82 11.61 11.54
CA LYS A 349 -12.25 10.57 10.62
C LYS A 349 -11.03 10.03 9.88
N PHE A 350 -10.85 8.72 9.95
CA PHE A 350 -9.80 7.97 9.26
C PHE A 350 -10.42 7.20 8.11
N THR A 351 -9.81 7.29 6.93
CA THR A 351 -10.13 6.45 5.77
C THR A 351 -8.85 5.72 5.39
N ILE A 352 -8.82 4.41 5.55
CA ILE A 352 -7.68 3.55 5.19
C ILE A 352 -8.06 2.83 3.90
N THR A 353 -7.27 3.05 2.85
CA THR A 353 -7.50 2.46 1.53
C THR A 353 -6.29 1.64 1.11
N HIS A 354 -6.51 0.40 0.67
CA HIS A 354 -5.46 -0.45 0.14
C HIS A 354 -5.94 -1.28 -1.05
N LYS A 355 -4.98 -1.84 -1.79
CA LYS A 355 -5.22 -2.81 -2.86
C LYS A 355 -4.47 -4.09 -2.53
N GLU A 356 -5.08 -5.23 -2.78
CA GLU A 356 -4.43 -6.53 -2.59
C GLU A 356 -3.82 -7.00 -3.90
N SER A 357 -2.61 -7.55 -3.83
CA SER A 357 -1.98 -8.19 -4.99
C SER A 357 -2.50 -9.61 -5.15
N ARG A 358 -2.78 -9.97 -6.39
CA ARG A 358 -3.19 -11.30 -6.82
C ARG A 358 -2.11 -11.88 -7.73
N LYS A 359 -1.72 -13.12 -7.43
CA LYS A 359 -0.86 -13.94 -8.29
C LYS A 359 -1.74 -14.53 -9.38
N VAL A 360 -2.08 -13.67 -10.33
CA VAL A 360 -2.77 -14.09 -11.54
C VAL A 360 -1.76 -14.67 -12.51
N GLY A 361 -2.02 -15.89 -12.93
CA GLY A 361 -1.65 -16.27 -14.29
C GLY A 361 -2.87 -15.97 -15.10
N GLU A 362 -2.72 -15.17 -16.14
CA GLU A 362 -3.79 -15.00 -17.13
C GLU A 362 -3.47 -15.78 -18.38
#